data_AF-V4B0B3-F1
#
_entry.id   AF-V4B0B3-F1
#
_cell.length_a   1.000
_cell.length_b   1.000
_cell.length_c   1.000
_cell.angle_alpha   90.00
_cell.angle_beta   90.00
_cell.angle_gamma   90.00
#
_symmetry.space_group_name_H-M   'P 1'
#
loop_
_entity.id
_entity.type
_entity.pdbx_description
1 polymer ?
#
loop_
_entity_poly.entity_id
_entity_poly.type
_entity_poly.pdbx_seq_one_letter_code
_entity_poly.pdbx_strand_id
1 'polypeptide(L)' 'TVEGTLDAMETYFIPRQNVVYERYIFFTCDHGEHQSVDEYIIKLQHLASTCEFGTLHDDLIRDRLVLGTKNSAARPRML' A
#
# COMPACT_ATOMS: atom_id res chain seq x y z
N THR A 1 -35.68 9.21 -8.76
CA THR A 1 -34.83 10.30 -9.31
C THR A 1 -33.63 9.67 -9.96
N VAL A 2 -33.08 10.25 -11.04
CA VAL A 2 -31.89 9.69 -11.72
C VAL A 2 -30.72 9.49 -10.74
N GLU A 3 -30.62 10.35 -9.72
CA GLU A 3 -29.65 10.29 -8.62
C GLU A 3 -29.72 8.98 -7.81
N GLY A 4 -30.92 8.55 -7.39
CA GLY A 4 -31.08 7.32 -6.61
C GLY A 4 -30.73 6.04 -7.39
N THR A 5 -30.77 6.11 -8.72
CA THR A 5 -30.36 4.99 -9.58
C THR A 5 -28.83 4.92 -9.69
N LEU A 6 -28.13 6.05 -9.75
CA LEU A 6 -26.67 6.09 -9.73
C LEU A 6 -26.10 5.57 -8.40
N ASP A 7 -26.63 6.00 -7.27
CA ASP A 7 -26.19 5.55 -5.94
C ASP A 7 -26.35 4.03 -5.76
N ALA A 8 -27.47 3.48 -6.24
CA ALA A 8 -27.71 2.04 -6.21
C ALA A 8 -26.74 1.29 -7.12
N MET A 9 -26.41 1.86 -8.28
CA MET A 9 -25.43 1.27 -9.20
C MET A 9 -24.01 1.33 -8.62
N GLU A 10 -23.57 2.44 -8.06
CA GLU A 10 -22.26 2.53 -7.39
C GLU A 10 -22.16 1.53 -6.23
N THR A 11 -23.19 1.44 -5.39
CA THR A 11 -23.19 0.50 -4.26
C THR A 11 -23.10 -0.97 -4.69
N TYR A 12 -23.72 -1.34 -5.82
CA TYR A 12 -23.79 -2.73 -6.29
C TYR A 12 -22.64 -3.11 -7.23
N PHE A 13 -22.11 -2.15 -8.00
CA PHE A 13 -21.08 -2.37 -9.02
C PHE A 13 -19.67 -1.94 -8.59
N ILE A 14 -19.49 -1.28 -7.44
CA ILE A 14 -18.17 -1.15 -6.83
C ILE A 14 -17.77 -2.56 -6.36
N PRO A 15 -16.74 -3.22 -6.94
CA PRO A 15 -16.14 -4.36 -6.28
C PRO A 15 -15.68 -3.85 -4.92
N ARG A 16 -16.30 -4.34 -3.84
CA ARG A 16 -15.86 -4.00 -2.49
C ARG A 16 -14.38 -4.35 -2.41
N GLN A 17 -13.55 -3.32 -2.50
CA GLN A 17 -12.11 -3.45 -2.46
C GLN A 17 -11.78 -4.20 -1.18
N ASN A 18 -11.17 -5.37 -1.32
CA ASN A 18 -10.84 -6.16 -0.15
C ASN A 18 -9.62 -5.53 0.51
N VAL A 19 -9.86 -4.52 1.34
CA VAL A 19 -8.82 -3.76 2.03
C VAL A 19 -7.88 -4.69 2.82
N VAL A 20 -8.39 -5.81 3.34
CA VAL A 20 -7.55 -6.82 4.00
C VAL A 20 -6.56 -7.46 3.03
N TYR A 21 -7.00 -7.78 1.82
CA TYR A 21 -6.14 -8.31 0.76
C TYR A 21 -5.12 -7.29 0.25
N GLU A 22 -5.54 -6.04 0.06
CA GLU A 22 -4.63 -4.94 -0.32
C GLU A 22 -3.52 -4.75 0.72
N ARG A 23 -3.90 -4.71 2.01
CA ARG A 23 -2.96 -4.64 3.14
C ARG A 23 -2.03 -5.86 3.17
N TYR A 24 -2.53 -7.06 2.88
CA TYR A 24 -1.70 -8.24 2.77
C TYR A 24 -0.64 -8.09 1.67
N ILE A 25 -1.00 -7.59 0.48
CA ILE A 25 -0.04 -7.33 -0.60
C ILE A 25 1.00 -6.30 -0.16
N PHE A 26 0.56 -5.21 0.49
CA PHE A 26 1.46 -4.18 1.00
C PHE A 26 2.46 -4.75 2.02
N PHE A 27 1.98 -5.49 3.02
CA PHE A 27 2.81 -6.03 4.10
C PHE A 27 3.73 -7.18 3.67
N THR A 28 3.42 -7.84 2.55
CA THR A 28 4.26 -8.90 1.95
C THR A 28 5.17 -8.37 0.84
N CYS A 29 5.12 -7.08 0.52
CA CYS A 29 5.98 -6.50 -0.50
C CYS A 29 7.42 -6.33 0.02
N ASP A 30 8.34 -7.16 -0.49
CA ASP A 30 9.77 -7.07 -0.21
C ASP A 30 10.55 -6.29 -1.28
N HIS A 31 11.71 -5.76 -0.88
CA HIS A 31 12.65 -5.10 -1.78
C HIS A 31 13.29 -6.15 -2.71
N GLY A 32 13.08 -6.01 -4.03
CA GLY A 32 13.65 -6.92 -5.02
C GLY A 32 15.18 -6.82 -5.10
N GLU A 33 15.85 -7.93 -5.47
CA GLU A 33 17.32 -7.99 -5.51
C GLU A 33 17.96 -7.00 -6.49
N HIS A 34 17.24 -6.66 -7.57
CA HIS A 34 17.70 -5.74 -8.62
C HIS A 34 16.87 -4.45 -8.66
N GLN A 35 16.04 -4.22 -7.64
CA GLN A 35 15.18 -3.05 -7.56
C GLN A 35 15.97 -1.93 -6.86
N SER A 36 15.91 -0.71 -7.38
CA SER A 36 16.42 0.46 -6.65
C SER A 36 15.56 0.78 -5.43
N VAL A 37 16.09 1.58 -4.50
CA VAL A 37 15.32 2.04 -3.34
C VAL A 37 14.15 2.92 -3.78
N ASP A 38 14.36 3.79 -4.77
CA ASP A 38 13.32 4.69 -5.30
C ASP A 38 12.17 3.91 -5.94
N GLU A 39 12.46 2.90 -6.76
CA GLU A 39 11.43 2.01 -7.32
C GLU A 39 10.67 1.25 -6.22
N TYR A 40 11.33 0.90 -5.12
CA TYR A 40 10.67 0.25 -4.01
C TYR A 40 9.73 1.21 -3.26
N ILE A 41 10.16 2.45 -3.01
CA ILE A 41 9.32 3.50 -2.42
C ILE A 41 8.09 3.77 -3.28
N ILE A 42 8.26 3.94 -4.59
CA ILE A 42 7.15 4.16 -5.53
C ILE A 42 6.15 3.00 -5.48
N LYS A 43 6.65 1.76 -5.45
CA LYS A 43 5.79 0.56 -5.33
C LYS A 43 5.02 0.56 -4.02
N LEU A 44 5.65 0.89 -2.89
CA LEU A 44 4.98 0.97 -1.59
C LEU A 44 3.91 2.07 -1.56
N GLN A 45 4.18 3.25 -2.13
CA GLN A 45 3.20 4.33 -2.26
C GLN A 45 1.98 3.90 -3.08
N HIS A 46 2.20 3.22 -4.20
CA HIS A 46 1.10 2.71 -5.03
C HIS A 46 0.24 1.71 -4.26
N LEU A 47 0.85 0.75 -3.56
CA LEU A 47 0.12 -0.25 -2.77
C LEU A 47 -0.61 0.36 -1.57
N ALA A 48 -0.03 1.36 -0.91
CA ALA A 48 -0.65 2.01 0.24
C ALA A 48 -1.93 2.79 -0.13
N SER A 49 -2.05 3.26 -1.39
CA SER A 49 -3.19 4.05 -1.87
C SER A 49 -4.55 3.32 -1.75
N THR A 50 -4.53 1.98 -1.76
CA THR A 50 -5.73 1.11 -1.67
C THR A 50 -5.92 0.51 -0.26
N CYS A 51 -5.05 0.83 0.69
CA CYS A 51 -5.02 0.16 2.00
C CYS A 51 -5.85 0.86 3.10
N GLU A 52 -6.40 2.04 2.83
CA GLU A 52 -7.16 2.84 3.81
C GLU A 52 -6.41 3.02 5.16
N PHE A 53 -5.13 3.38 5.11
CA PHE A 53 -4.31 3.53 6.31
C PHE A 53 -4.63 4.80 7.14
N GLY A 54 -5.37 5.74 6.57
CA GLY A 54 -5.74 6.98 7.25
C GLY A 54 -4.49 7.76 7.68
N THR A 55 -4.45 8.18 8.95
CA THR A 55 -3.35 8.99 9.49
C THR A 55 -2.01 8.25 9.56
N LEU A 56 -2.00 6.92 9.46
CA LEU A 56 -0.79 6.10 9.51
C LEU A 56 -0.17 5.85 8.12
N HIS A 57 -0.72 6.46 7.06
CA HIS A 57 -0.30 6.19 5.68
C HIS A 57 1.22 6.31 5.47
N ASP A 58 1.80 7.44 5.86
CA ASP A 58 3.23 7.71 5.62
C ASP A 58 4.13 6.94 6.58
N ASP A 59 3.67 6.73 7.82
CA ASP A 59 4.40 5.95 8.83
C ASP A 59 4.50 4.48 8.43
N LEU A 60 3.41 3.88 7.95
CA LEU A 60 3.41 2.49 7.51
C LEU A 60 4.25 2.26 6.25
N ILE A 61 4.31 3.24 5.33
CA ILE A 61 5.23 3.17 4.18
C ILE A 61 6.68 3.16 4.66
N ARG A 62 7.04 4.03 5.62
CA ARG A 62 8.39 4.07 6.20
C ARG A 62 8.73 2.77 6.92
N ASP A 63 7.83 2.29 7.77
CA ASP A 63 8.02 1.02 8.49
C ASP A 63 8.20 -0.13 7.51
N ARG A 64 7.38 -0.20 6.45
CA ARG A 64 7.49 -1.26 5.44
C ARG A 64 8.77 -1.15 4.64
N LEU A 65 9.22 0.04 4.28
CA LEU A 65 10.51 0.27 3.62
C LEU A 65 11.67 -0.28 4.48
N VAL A 66 11.67 0.04 5.77
CA VAL A 66 12.69 -0.41 6.72
C VAL A 66 12.61 -1.91 6.96
N LEU A 67 11.42 -2.51 7.03
CA LEU A 67 11.26 -3.94 7.28
C LEU A 67 11.56 -4.79 6.04
N GLY A 68 11.12 -4.34 4.87
CA GLY A 68 11.25 -5.06 3.61
C GLY A 68 12.58 -4.88 2.88
N THR A 69 13.46 -3.97 3.33
CA THR A 69 14.84 -3.93 2.80
C THR A 69 15.59 -5.22 3.15
N LYS A 70 16.26 -5.82 2.16
CA LYS A 70 17.14 -6.98 2.38
C LYS A 70 18.53 -6.59 2.86
N ASN A 71 18.89 -5.30 2.76
CA ASN A 71 20.20 -4.81 3.18
C ASN A 71 20.22 -4.56 4.70
N SER A 72 20.65 -5.58 5.45
CA SER A 72 20.77 -5.51 6.91
C SER A 72 21.74 -4.42 7.38
N ALA A 73 22.71 -4.01 6.56
CA ALA A 73 23.65 -2.94 6.89
C ALA A 73 23.06 -1.53 6.66
N ALA A 74 22.10 -1.39 5.74
CA ALA A 74 21.41 -0.12 5.50
C ALA A 74 20.28 0.13 6.52
N ARG A 75 19.65 -0.93 7.02
CA ARG A 75 18.51 -0.85 7.95
C ARG A 75 18.76 0.06 9.17
N PRO A 76 19.91 0.00 9.89
CA PRO A 76 20.16 0.87 11.04
C PRO A 76 20.25 2.36 10.69
N ARG A 77 20.52 2.71 9.43
CA ARG A 77 20.59 4.11 8.97
C ARG A 77 19.22 4.67 8.59
N MET A 78 18.19 3.83 8.58
CA MET A 78 16.81 4.18 8.23
C MET A 78 15.87 4.15 9.45
N LEU A 79 16.40 3.78 10.62
CA LEU A 79 15.72 3.77 11.92
C LEU A 79 15.86 5.10 12.64
#